data_AF-A0A7W0K984-F1
#
_entry.id   AF-A0A7W0K984-F1
#
_cell.length_a   1.000
_cell.length_b   1.000
_cell.length_c   1.000
_cell.angle_alpha   90.00
_cell.angle_beta   90.00
_cell.angle_gamma   90.00
#
_symmetry.space_group_name_H-M   'P 1'
#
loop_
_entity.id
_entity.type
_entity.pdbx_description
1 polymer ?
#
loop_
_entity_poly.entity_id
_entity_poly.type
_entity_poly.pdbx_seq_one_letter_code
_entity_poly.pdbx_strand_id
1 'polypeptide(L)'
;MLLAQLEGAVSGGLDVVQIREPDLTGGELTRFVKDCVSLVRGTLTTVLVNDRADIVIAAGAHGLHLRDRSVSIEAARGLLDRGCTIGRSIHTA
;
A
#
# COMPACT_ATOMS: atom_id res chain seq x y z
N MET A 1 10.58 -13.82 5.73
CA MET A 1 11.53 -13.48 4.65
C MET A 1 11.23 -12.10 4.08
N LEU A 2 10.01 -11.84 3.57
CA LEU A 2 9.63 -10.53 3.01
C LEU A 2 9.75 -9.35 4.01
N LEU A 3 9.27 -9.50 5.25
CA LEU A 3 9.40 -8.44 6.26
C LEU A 3 10.87 -8.09 6.56
N ALA A 4 11.76 -9.08 6.64
CA ALA A 4 13.19 -8.84 6.86
C ALA A 4 13.85 -8.13 5.66
N GLN A 5 13.42 -8.43 4.43
CA GLN A 5 13.86 -7.71 3.25
C GLN A 5 13.37 -6.26 3.26
N LEU A 6 12.12 -6.03 3.68
CA LEU A 6 11.59 -4.68 3.85
C LEU A 6 12.37 -3.91 4.94
N GLU A 7 12.67 -4.53 6.08
CA GLU A 7 13.47 -3.92 7.15
C GLU A 7 14.85 -3.47 6.66
N GLY A 8 15.53 -4.33 5.90
CA GLY A 8 16.81 -4.00 5.27
C GLY A 8 16.68 -2.85 4.28
N ALA A 9 15.64 -2.84 3.44
CA ALA A 9 15.40 -1.77 2.47
C ALA A 9 15.06 -0.44 3.15
N VAL A 10 14.24 -0.45 4.20
CA VAL A 10 13.91 0.73 5.02
C VAL A 10 15.15 1.29 5.67
N SER A 11 16.00 0.43 6.24
CA SER A 11 17.31 0.83 6.79
C SER A 11 18.23 1.44 5.73
N GLY A 12 18.07 1.03 4.47
CA GLY A 12 18.75 1.59 3.30
C GLY A 12 18.15 2.89 2.75
N GLY A 13 17.10 3.44 3.38
CA GLY A 13 16.47 4.70 2.95
C GLY A 13 15.38 4.55 1.89
N LEU A 14 14.69 3.41 1.82
CA LEU A 14 13.55 3.23 0.92
C LEU A 14 12.45 4.28 1.17
N ASP A 15 12.04 5.03 0.14
CA ASP A 15 10.97 6.04 0.27
C ASP A 15 9.56 5.43 0.24
N VAL A 16 9.35 4.45 -0.64
CA VAL A 16 8.01 3.88 -0.88
C VAL A 16 8.13 2.37 -1.09
N VAL A 17 7.27 1.61 -0.43
CA VAL A 17 7.01 0.20 -0.74
C VAL A 17 5.59 0.01 -1.24
N GLN A 18 5.42 -0.72 -2.33
CA GLN A 18 4.12 -1.14 -2.82
C GLN A 18 3.91 -2.63 -2.52
N ILE A 19 2.86 -2.96 -1.75
CA ILE A 19 2.48 -4.33 -1.43
C ILE A 19 1.50 -4.84 -2.50
N ARG A 20 1.91 -5.91 -3.18
CA ARG A 20 1.13 -6.59 -4.22
C ARG A 20 1.26 -8.11 -4.05
N GLU A 21 0.43 -8.64 -3.16
CA GLU A 21 0.33 -10.08 -2.89
C GLU A 21 -1.06 -10.57 -3.32
N PRO A 22 -1.27 -10.83 -4.64
CA PRO A 22 -2.60 -11.17 -5.17
C PRO A 22 -3.13 -12.52 -4.68
N ASP A 23 -2.25 -13.40 -4.21
CA ASP A 23 -2.58 -14.76 -3.79
C ASP A 23 -2.96 -14.84 -2.30
N LEU A 24 -2.77 -13.78 -1.52
CA LEU A 24 -3.19 -13.72 -0.13
C LEU A 24 -4.69 -13.45 -0.02
N THR A 25 -5.34 -14.12 0.93
CA THR A 25 -6.71 -13.77 1.31
C THR A 25 -6.76 -12.37 1.91
N GLY A 26 -7.96 -11.77 1.97
CA GLY A 26 -8.12 -10.44 2.56
C GLY A 26 -7.62 -10.34 4.01
N GLY A 27 -7.82 -11.38 4.81
CA GLY A 27 -7.34 -11.42 6.20
C GLY A 27 -5.82 -11.52 6.31
N GLU A 28 -5.21 -12.39 5.52
CA GLU A 28 -3.74 -12.55 5.47
C GLU A 28 -3.06 -11.28 4.96
N LEU A 29 -3.59 -10.69 3.89
CA LEU A 29 -3.08 -9.46 3.32
C LEU A 29 -3.22 -8.30 4.31
N THR A 30 -4.34 -8.18 5.02
CA THR A 30 -4.52 -7.16 6.07
C THR A 30 -3.46 -7.30 7.17
N ARG A 31 -3.23 -8.52 7.65
CA ARG A 31 -2.22 -8.78 8.69
C ARG A 31 -0.83 -8.43 8.20
N PHE A 32 -0.47 -8.87 7.00
CA PHE A 32 0.83 -8.60 6.40
C PHE A 32 1.07 -7.09 6.22
N VAL A 33 0.08 -6.35 5.70
CA VAL A 33 0.20 -4.90 5.55
C VAL A 33 0.30 -4.19 6.90
N LYS A 34 -0.41 -4.64 7.94
CA LYS A 34 -0.25 -4.09 9.31
C LYS A 34 1.16 -4.26 9.84
N ASP A 35 1.77 -5.41 9.59
CA ASP A 35 3.15 -5.68 10.00
C ASP A 35 4.11 -4.75 9.25
N CYS A 36 3.92 -4.55 7.93
CA CYS A 36 4.70 -3.59 7.14
C CYS A 36 4.53 -2.14 7.63
N VAL A 37 3.29 -1.69 7.90
CA VAL A 37 3.00 -0.35 8.42
C VAL A 37 3.66 -0.14 9.78
N SER A 38 3.65 -1.16 10.63
CA SER A 38 4.29 -1.11 11.95
C SER A 38 5.81 -1.01 11.83
N LEU A 39 6.39 -1.75 10.88
CA LEU A 39 7.83 -1.76 10.61
C LEU A 39 8.34 -0.40 10.12
N VAL A 40 7.60 0.30 9.26
CA VAL A 40 8.01 1.62 8.76
C VAL A 40 7.68 2.78 9.71
N ARG A 41 7.05 2.52 10.86
CA ARG A 41 6.61 3.57 11.77
C ARG A 41 7.81 4.38 12.27
N GLY A 42 7.74 5.70 12.12
CA GLY A 42 8.80 6.62 12.53
C GLY A 42 9.90 6.80 11.49
N THR A 43 9.80 6.17 10.32
CA THR A 43 10.63 6.45 9.16
C THR A 43 9.88 7.34 8.15
N LEU A 44 10.56 7.76 7.08
CA LEU A 44 9.93 8.44 5.94
C LEU A 44 9.31 7.47 4.93
N THR A 45 9.48 6.16 5.13
CA THR A 45 9.00 5.14 4.19
C THR A 45 7.47 5.05 4.24
N THR A 46 6.83 5.11 3.07
CA THR A 46 5.38 4.92 2.95
C THR A 46 5.03 3.55 2.40
N VAL A 47 3.86 3.06 2.78
CA VAL A 47 3.33 1.74 2.38
C VAL A 47 2.08 1.95 1.53
N LEU A 48 2.17 1.57 0.26
CA LEU A 48 1.05 1.57 -0.67
C LEU A 48 0.54 0.14 -0.87
N VAL A 49 -0.78 -0.04 -0.97
CA VAL A 49 -1.38 -1.35 -1.30
C VAL A 49 -1.92 -1.30 -2.71
N ASN A 50 -1.69 -2.34 -3.49
CA ASN A 50 -2.21 -2.43 -4.85
C ASN A 50 -3.70 -2.82 -4.86
N ASP A 51 -4.55 -2.00 -5.50
CA ASP A 51 -6.00 -2.17 -5.76
C ASP A 51 -6.96 -2.35 -4.57
N ARG A 52 -6.46 -2.78 -3.41
CA ARG A 52 -7.27 -3.18 -2.28
C ARG A 52 -7.50 -2.02 -1.30
N ALA A 53 -8.42 -1.12 -1.64
CA ALA A 53 -8.80 0.02 -0.79
C ALA A 53 -9.33 -0.42 0.59
N ASP A 54 -10.03 -1.55 0.65
CA ASP A 54 -10.49 -2.19 1.89
C ASP A 54 -9.33 -2.53 2.83
N ILE A 55 -8.23 -3.03 2.26
CA ILE A 55 -7.01 -3.37 3.01
C ILE A 55 -6.28 -2.09 3.46
N VAL A 56 -6.22 -1.05 2.61
CA VAL A 56 -5.64 0.24 3.00
C VAL A 56 -6.31 0.77 4.26
N ILE A 57 -7.65 0.76 4.29
CA ILE A 57 -8.44 1.20 5.44
C ILE A 57 -8.21 0.28 6.64
N ALA A 58 -8.36 -1.03 6.45
CA ALA A 58 -8.29 -2.00 7.56
C ALA A 58 -6.90 -2.10 8.20
N ALA A 59 -5.83 -1.86 7.43
CA ALA A 59 -4.45 -1.94 7.88
C ALA A 59 -3.83 -0.57 8.25
N GLY A 60 -4.49 0.54 7.92
CA GLY A 60 -3.95 1.88 8.11
C GLY A 60 -2.75 2.16 7.20
N ALA A 61 -2.78 1.66 5.96
CA ALA A 61 -1.70 1.91 5.00
C ALA A 61 -1.73 3.37 4.51
N HIS A 62 -0.58 3.85 4.03
CA HIS A 62 -0.38 5.24 3.65
C HIS A 62 -1.03 5.59 2.30
N GLY A 63 -1.30 4.59 1.46
CA GLY A 63 -1.90 4.84 0.16
C GLY A 63 -2.36 3.61 -0.61
N LEU A 64 -3.05 3.90 -1.70
CA LEU A 64 -3.57 2.95 -2.68
C LEU A 64 -2.85 3.19 -4.02
N HIS A 65 -2.47 2.12 -4.70
CA HIS A 65 -2.06 2.19 -6.10
C HIS A 65 -3.04 1.43 -6.97
N LEU A 66 -3.62 2.13 -7.95
CA LEU A 66 -4.58 1.62 -8.90
C LEU A 66 -3.90 1.18 -10.19
N ARG A 67 -4.26 0.01 -10.71
CA ARG A 67 -3.95 -0.41 -12.07
C ARG A 67 -4.87 0.29 -13.10
N ASP A 68 -4.56 0.07 -14.37
CA ASP A 68 -5.34 0.61 -15.50
C ASP A 68 -6.84 0.24 -15.46
N ARG A 69 -7.14 -1.02 -15.11
CA ARG A 69 -8.50 -1.58 -15.04
C ARG A 69 -9.14 -1.49 -13.66
N SER A 70 -8.54 -0.75 -12.74
CA SER A 70 -9.07 -0.59 -11.40
C SER A 70 -10.21 0.43 -11.38
N VAL A 71 -10.87 0.56 -10.22
CA VAL A 71 -11.89 1.59 -9.99
C VAL A 71 -11.37 3.00 -10.33
N SER A 72 -12.29 3.96 -10.53
CA SER A 72 -11.90 5.34 -10.79
C SER A 72 -11.19 5.97 -9.58
N ILE A 73 -10.38 7.00 -9.81
CA ILE A 73 -9.70 7.72 -8.73
C ILE A 73 -10.73 8.37 -7.80
N GLU A 74 -11.82 8.89 -8.35
CA GLU A 74 -12.93 9.51 -7.61
C GLU A 74 -13.60 8.49 -6.69
N ALA A 75 -13.88 7.28 -7.20
CA ALA A 75 -14.45 6.20 -6.40
C ALA A 75 -13.51 5.79 -5.26
N ALA A 76 -12.21 5.63 -5.54
CA ALA A 76 -11.22 5.32 -4.51
C ALA A 76 -11.10 6.46 -3.48
N ARG A 77 -11.09 7.72 -3.91
CA ARG A 77 -11.03 8.89 -3.04
C ARG A 77 -12.27 9.04 -2.15
N GLY A 78 -13.43 8.56 -2.61
CA GLY A 78 -14.65 8.51 -1.79
C GLY A 78 -14.57 7.53 -0.63
N LEU A 79 -13.66 6.56 -0.66
CA LEU A 79 -13.46 5.56 0.40
C LEU A 79 -12.29 5.90 1.34
N LEU A 80 -11.32 6.67 0.86
CA LEU A 80 -10.04 6.88 1.53
C LEU A 80 -9.91 8.27 2.14
N ASP A 81 -9.23 8.34 3.28
CA ASP A 81 -8.94 9.61 3.96
C ASP A 81 -8.17 10.58 3.06
N ARG A 82 -8.31 11.89 3.31
CA ARG A 82 -7.64 12.94 2.53
C ARG A 82 -6.11 12.84 2.57
N GLY A 83 -5.55 12.29 3.65
CA GLY A 83 -4.11 12.05 3.80
C GLY A 83 -3.59 10.83 3.03
N CYS A 84 -4.47 10.00 2.47
CA CYS A 84 -4.10 8.79 1.76
C CYS A 84 -3.63 9.10 0.33
N THR A 85 -2.43 8.65 -0.03
CA THR A 85 -1.91 8.80 -1.40
C THR A 85 -2.67 7.86 -2.35
N ILE A 86 -3.08 8.35 -3.52
CA ILE A 86 -3.69 7.50 -4.57
C ILE A 86 -2.86 7.63 -5.84
N GLY A 87 -2.12 6.58 -6.17
CA GLY A 87 -1.41 6.43 -7.44
C GLY A 87 -2.26 5.70 -8.47
N ARG A 88 -2.05 5.96 -9.76
CA ARG A 88 -2.65 5.20 -10.86
C ARG A 88 -1.62 4.93 -11.94
N SER A 89 -1.54 3.70 -12.43
CA SER A 89 -0.76 3.37 -13.62
C SER A 89 -1.36 4.05 -14.86
N ILE A 90 -0.53 4.78 -15.60
CA ILE A 90 -0.86 5.37 -16.90
C ILE A 90 0.00 4.70 -17.98
N HIS A 91 -0.60 4.37 -19.12
CA HIS A 91 0.09 3.69 -20.24
C HIS A 91 0.06 4.50 -21.54
N THR A 92 -0.42 5.74 -21.46
CA THR A 92 -0.48 6.70 -22.57
C THR A 92 0.01 8.05 -22.05
N ALA A 93 0.90 8.70 -22.81
CA ALA A 93 1.42 10.04 -22.51
C ALA A 93 0.46 11.14 -22.96
#